data_AF-A0A2V5ZII0-F1
#
_entry.id   AF-A0A2V5ZII0-F1
#
_cell.length_a   1.000
_cell.length_b   1.000
_cell.length_c   1.000
_cell.angle_alpha   90.00
_cell.angle_beta   90.00
_cell.angle_gamma   90.00
#
_symmetry.space_group_name_H-M   'P 1'
#
loop_
_entity.id
_entity.type
_entity.pdbx_description
1 polymer ?
#
loop_
_entity_poly.entity_id
_entity_poly.type
_entity_poly.pdbx_seq_one_letter_code
_entity_poly.pdbx_strand_id
1 'polypeptide(L)'
;MTKANKVPKPSLGAFLNMAREYQSAANTLFHIAKDVMSPIYFLYAHTLELAFKAYLASHGCSVPQIHDLESLCKSCQKHGLHVNRELANVIHLLESENEVHGFRYFAFVSTGIPEIGYLRQVVDDLMVTVAKDVERTLSKDSNKRAVLKFIVGKPEKKVQL
;
A
#
# COMPACT_ATOMS: atom_id res chain seq x y z
N MET A 1 15.50 15.61 -30.40
CA MET A 1 14.91 15.87 -29.07
C MET A 1 13.68 14.98 -28.91
N THR A 2 13.83 13.84 -28.23
CA THR A 2 12.72 12.93 -27.93
C THR A 2 11.84 13.55 -26.86
N LYS A 3 10.54 13.73 -27.15
CA LYS A 3 9.55 14.15 -26.14
C LYS A 3 9.57 13.10 -25.02
N ALA A 4 9.96 13.51 -23.81
CA ALA A 4 9.82 12.66 -22.64
C ALA A 4 8.33 12.30 -22.50
N ASN A 5 8.00 11.03 -22.70
CA ASN A 5 6.65 10.53 -22.43
C ASN A 5 6.37 10.73 -20.95
N LYS A 6 5.49 11.68 -20.61
CA LYS A 6 5.04 11.89 -19.23
C LYS A 6 4.36 10.60 -18.76
N VAL A 7 4.95 9.95 -17.76
CA VAL A 7 4.35 8.81 -17.07
C VAL A 7 2.97 9.23 -16.56
N PRO A 8 1.89 8.48 -16.85
CA PRO A 8 0.56 8.80 -16.36
C PRO A 8 0.55 8.81 -14.83
N LYS A 9 0.00 9.86 -14.21
CA LYS A 9 -0.23 9.88 -12.76
C LYS A 9 -1.25 8.77 -12.41
N PRO A 10 -0.99 7.94 -11.39
CA PRO A 10 -1.94 6.91 -10.97
C PRO A 10 -3.29 7.55 -10.59
N SER A 11 -4.39 6.92 -10.97
CA SER A 11 -5.72 7.33 -10.54
C SER A 11 -5.95 6.95 -9.07
N LEU A 12 -6.91 7.61 -8.43
CA LEU A 12 -7.37 7.29 -7.08
C LEU A 12 -7.64 5.79 -6.88
N GLY A 13 -8.43 5.21 -7.80
CA GLY A 13 -8.78 3.80 -7.76
C GLY A 13 -7.58 2.85 -7.94
N ALA A 14 -6.50 3.30 -8.60
CA ALA A 14 -5.30 2.48 -8.76
C ALA A 14 -4.57 2.26 -7.43
N PHE A 15 -4.45 3.29 -6.59
CA PHE A 15 -3.83 3.15 -5.26
C PHE A 15 -4.64 2.22 -4.35
N LEU A 16 -5.97 2.39 -4.29
CA LEU A 16 -6.82 1.54 -3.45
C LEU A 16 -6.81 0.09 -3.92
N ASN A 17 -6.88 -0.16 -5.24
CA ASN A 17 -6.85 -1.52 -5.78
C ASN A 17 -5.50 -2.20 -5.48
N MET A 18 -4.40 -1.47 -5.64
CA MET A 18 -3.09 -2.01 -5.31
C MET A 18 -2.95 -2.28 -3.81
N ALA A 19 -3.43 -1.38 -2.94
CA ALA A 19 -3.46 -1.62 -1.50
C ALA A 19 -4.21 -2.91 -1.15
N ARG A 20 -5.34 -3.19 -1.79
CA ARG A 20 -6.11 -4.44 -1.63
C ARG A 20 -5.33 -5.67 -2.09
N GLU A 21 -4.62 -5.60 -3.21
CA GLU A 21 -3.78 -6.70 -3.70
C GLU A 21 -2.68 -7.03 -2.68
N TYR A 22 -1.96 -6.03 -2.16
CA TYR A 22 -0.91 -6.20 -1.15
C TYR A 22 -1.47 -6.72 0.18
N GLN A 23 -2.60 -6.18 0.66
CA GLN A 23 -3.28 -6.65 1.86
C GLN A 23 -3.70 -8.12 1.72
N SER A 24 -4.31 -8.47 0.58
CA SER A 24 -4.76 -9.84 0.31
C SER A 24 -3.59 -10.82 0.26
N ALA A 25 -2.47 -10.42 -0.34
CA ALA A 25 -1.25 -11.22 -0.37
C ALA A 25 -0.68 -11.42 1.05
N ALA A 26 -0.59 -10.34 1.85
CA ALA A 26 -0.11 -10.40 3.23
C ALA A 26 -0.98 -11.31 4.09
N ASN A 27 -2.32 -11.14 4.02
CA ASN A 27 -3.28 -11.97 4.75
C ASN A 27 -3.23 -13.44 4.34
N THR A 28 -2.98 -13.73 3.06
CA THR A 28 -2.81 -15.11 2.59
C THR A 28 -1.54 -15.73 3.19
N LEU A 29 -0.40 -15.03 3.08
CA LEU A 29 0.88 -15.51 3.56
C LEU A 29 0.92 -15.66 5.09
N PHE A 30 0.26 -14.76 5.82
CA PHE A 30 0.15 -14.81 7.27
C PHE A 30 -0.33 -16.18 7.79
N HIS A 31 -1.24 -16.83 7.07
CA HIS A 31 -1.78 -18.13 7.48
C HIS A 31 -0.92 -19.34 7.09
N ILE A 32 -0.11 -19.22 6.03
CA ILE A 32 0.54 -20.39 5.40
C ILE A 32 2.07 -20.39 5.49
N ALA A 33 2.71 -19.23 5.67
CA ALA A 33 4.16 -19.08 5.54
C ALA A 33 4.72 -18.34 6.76
N LYS A 34 4.92 -19.07 7.85
CA LYS A 34 5.40 -18.52 9.13
C LYS A 34 6.89 -18.15 9.12
N ASP A 35 7.63 -18.62 8.12
CA ASP A 35 9.07 -18.45 7.91
C ASP A 35 9.43 -17.19 7.10
N VAL A 36 8.45 -16.53 6.48
CA VAL A 36 8.66 -15.35 5.62
C VAL A 36 8.14 -14.06 6.26
N MET A 37 8.44 -13.87 7.55
CA MET A 37 7.94 -12.72 8.32
C MET A 37 8.30 -11.37 7.71
N SER A 38 9.57 -11.12 7.36
CA SER A 38 9.98 -9.82 6.80
C SER A 38 9.24 -9.45 5.51
N PRO A 39 9.08 -10.37 4.53
CA PRO A 39 8.16 -10.14 3.41
C PRO A 39 6.73 -9.78 3.83
N ILE A 40 6.14 -10.46 4.81
CA ILE A 40 4.76 -10.16 5.26
C ILE A 40 4.68 -8.76 5.88
N TYR A 41 5.64 -8.38 6.73
CA TYR A 41 5.73 -7.01 7.26
C TYR A 41 5.84 -5.98 6.15
N PHE A 42 6.68 -6.22 5.14
CA PHE A 42 6.80 -5.34 3.98
C PHE A 42 5.47 -5.16 3.24
N LEU A 43 4.73 -6.25 3.01
CA LEU A 43 3.43 -6.17 2.32
C LEU A 43 2.41 -5.36 3.12
N TYR A 44 2.36 -5.51 4.46
CA TYR A 44 1.50 -4.68 5.30
C TYR A 44 1.93 -3.21 5.34
N ALA A 45 3.23 -2.93 5.48
CA ALA A 45 3.75 -1.55 5.45
C ALA A 45 3.42 -0.86 4.12
N HIS A 46 3.59 -1.57 3.01
CA HIS A 46 3.25 -1.02 1.69
C HIS A 46 1.74 -0.86 1.48
N THR A 47 0.92 -1.73 2.09
CA THR A 47 -0.54 -1.56 2.14
C THR A 47 -0.92 -0.23 2.81
N LEU A 48 -0.33 0.09 3.97
CA LEU A 48 -0.56 1.35 4.68
C LEU A 48 -0.19 2.55 3.81
N GLU A 49 0.99 2.50 3.19
CA GLU A 49 1.47 3.56 2.29
C GLU A 49 0.47 3.85 1.16
N LEU A 50 0.05 2.79 0.46
CA LEU A 50 -0.89 2.90 -0.66
C LEU A 50 -2.28 3.35 -0.21
N ALA A 51 -2.74 2.91 0.97
CA ALA A 51 -4.01 3.33 1.55
C ALA A 51 -4.00 4.84 1.88
N PHE A 52 -2.93 5.35 2.50
CA PHE A 52 -2.79 6.79 2.74
C PHE A 52 -2.72 7.59 1.45
N LYS A 53 -1.99 7.10 0.43
CA LYS A 53 -1.94 7.74 -0.89
C LYS A 53 -3.32 7.76 -1.56
N ALA A 54 -4.10 6.69 -1.44
CA ALA A 54 -5.47 6.65 -1.91
C ALA A 54 -6.35 7.67 -1.17
N TYR A 55 -6.26 7.74 0.16
CA TYR A 55 -7.03 8.71 0.95
C TYR A 55 -6.69 10.16 0.59
N LEU A 56 -5.41 10.51 0.48
CA LEU A 56 -5.00 11.86 0.06
C LEU A 56 -5.48 12.19 -1.35
N ALA A 57 -5.41 11.22 -2.27
CA ALA A 57 -5.93 11.40 -3.62
C ALA A 57 -7.46 11.61 -3.63
N SER A 58 -8.24 10.94 -2.77
CA SER A 58 -9.72 11.11 -2.73
C SER A 58 -10.10 12.50 -2.23
N HIS A 59 -9.23 13.12 -1.44
CA HIS A 59 -9.41 14.47 -0.93
C HIS A 59 -8.83 15.55 -1.87
N GLY A 60 -8.47 15.19 -3.11
CA GLY A 60 -7.94 16.12 -4.11
C GLY A 60 -6.52 16.61 -3.80
N CYS A 61 -5.82 15.97 -2.88
CA CYS A 61 -4.46 16.36 -2.51
C CYS A 61 -3.45 15.83 -3.53
N SER A 62 -2.33 16.56 -3.69
CA SER A 62 -1.19 16.01 -4.43
C SER A 62 -0.62 14.83 -3.67
N VAL A 63 -0.61 13.64 -4.29
CA VAL A 63 -0.03 12.44 -3.69
C VAL A 63 1.50 12.60 -3.59
N PRO A 64 2.06 12.64 -2.38
CA PRO A 64 3.50 12.73 -2.20
C PRO A 64 4.22 11.52 -2.83
N GLN A 65 5.37 11.75 -3.45
CA GLN A 65 6.27 10.67 -3.90
C GLN A 65 7.18 10.16 -2.77
N ILE A 66 6.83 10.44 -1.51
CA ILE A 66 7.53 9.92 -0.34
C ILE A 66 6.98 8.54 0.04
N HIS A 67 7.79 7.77 0.75
CA HIS A 67 7.43 6.46 1.30
C HIS A 67 7.35 6.47 2.84
N ASP A 68 7.46 7.66 3.43
CA ASP A 68 7.42 7.90 4.87
C ASP A 68 5.97 7.81 5.38
N LEU A 69 5.69 6.77 6.17
CA LEU A 69 4.37 6.46 6.71
C LEU A 69 3.92 7.52 7.72
N GLU A 70 4.84 8.03 8.55
CA GLU A 70 4.50 9.08 9.51
C GLU A 70 3.98 10.36 8.85
N SER A 71 4.66 10.84 7.81
CA SER A 71 4.29 12.05 7.05
C SER A 71 3.00 11.84 6.26
N LEU A 72 2.82 10.65 5.68
CA LEU A 72 1.58 10.28 5.00
C LEU A 72 0.41 10.26 5.99
N CYS A 73 0.59 9.66 7.17
CA CYS A 73 -0.41 9.62 8.23
C CYS A 73 -0.77 11.01 8.75
N LYS A 74 0.24 11.83 9.09
CA LYS A 74 0.06 13.24 9.50
C LYS A 74 -0.70 14.04 8.43
N SER A 75 -0.42 13.79 7.16
CA SER A 75 -1.14 14.43 6.05
C SER A 75 -2.59 13.96 6.00
N CYS A 76 -2.86 12.66 6.10
CA CYS A 76 -4.23 12.13 6.10
C CYS A 76 -5.04 12.67 7.29
N GLN A 77 -4.42 12.74 8.48
CA GLN A 77 -5.05 13.28 9.69
C GLN A 77 -5.46 14.74 9.52
N LYS A 78 -4.61 15.57 8.89
CA LYS A 78 -4.96 16.97 8.54
C LYS A 78 -6.16 17.06 7.59
N HIS A 79 -6.41 16.02 6.80
CA HIS A 79 -7.55 15.88 5.90
C HIS A 79 -8.70 15.06 6.49
N GLY A 80 -8.75 14.89 7.82
CA GLY A 80 -9.90 14.34 8.52
C GLY A 80 -9.86 12.82 8.75
N LEU A 81 -8.78 12.12 8.39
CA LEU A 81 -8.66 10.71 8.74
C LEU A 81 -8.52 10.58 10.26
N HIS A 82 -9.41 9.80 10.88
CA HIS A 82 -9.29 9.50 12.30
C HIS A 82 -8.15 8.51 12.52
N VAL A 83 -7.10 8.96 13.23
CA VAL A 83 -5.96 8.12 13.61
C VAL A 83 -6.09 7.81 15.09
N ASN A 84 -6.43 6.55 15.41
CA ASN A 84 -6.47 6.08 16.79
C ASN A 84 -5.05 5.74 17.29
N ARG A 85 -4.95 5.44 18.59
CA ARG A 85 -3.66 5.14 19.24
C ARG A 85 -2.97 3.91 18.63
N GLU A 86 -3.74 2.87 18.30
CA GLU A 86 -3.22 1.64 17.73
C GLU A 86 -2.56 1.87 16.37
N LEU A 87 -3.25 2.59 15.48
CA LEU A 87 -2.71 2.97 14.18
C LEU A 87 -1.45 3.84 14.31
N ALA A 88 -1.45 4.81 15.23
CA ALA A 88 -0.28 5.65 15.47
C ALA A 88 0.94 4.82 15.96
N ASN A 89 0.73 3.87 16.86
CA ASN A 89 1.79 3.00 17.39
C ASN A 89 2.38 2.11 16.28
N VAL A 90 1.52 1.46 15.48
CA VAL A 90 1.97 0.61 14.37
C VAL A 90 2.80 1.40 13.37
N ILE A 91 2.36 2.60 13.00
CA ILE A 91 3.09 3.46 12.06
C ILE A 91 4.47 3.81 12.61
N HIS A 92 4.55 4.21 13.88
CA HIS A 92 5.82 4.57 14.50
C HIS A 92 6.83 3.40 14.51
N LEU A 93 6.37 2.19 14.85
CA LEU A 93 7.23 0.99 14.85
C LEU A 93 7.69 0.63 13.43
N LEU A 94 6.78 0.68 12.44
CA LEU A 94 7.13 0.39 11.05
C LEU A 94 8.02 1.45 10.40
N GLU A 95 7.90 2.72 10.77
CA GLU A 95 8.76 3.78 10.21
C GLU A 95 10.23 3.52 10.54
N SER A 96 10.52 3.08 11.77
CA SER A 96 11.90 2.76 12.17
C SER A 96 12.56 1.69 11.28
N GLU A 97 11.76 0.73 10.81
CA GLU A 97 12.19 -0.29 9.84
C GLU A 97 12.26 0.26 8.41
N ASN A 98 11.35 1.16 8.05
CA ASN A 98 11.26 1.74 6.73
C ASN A 98 12.47 2.65 6.43
N GLU A 99 12.92 3.44 7.40
CA GLU A 99 14.10 4.33 7.31
C GLU A 99 15.37 3.58 6.89
N VAL A 100 15.54 2.35 7.40
CA VAL A 100 16.69 1.49 7.10
C VAL A 100 16.38 0.39 6.08
N HIS A 101 15.15 0.37 5.57
CA HIS A 101 14.64 -0.66 4.67
C HIS A 101 14.81 -2.09 5.24
N GLY A 102 14.65 -2.27 6.55
CA GLY A 102 14.99 -3.48 7.29
C GLY A 102 14.21 -4.73 6.88
N PHE A 103 13.02 -4.57 6.30
CA PHE A 103 12.27 -5.69 5.73
C PHE A 103 12.80 -6.19 4.37
N ARG A 104 13.70 -5.43 3.73
CA ARG A 104 14.23 -5.71 2.37
C ARG A 104 15.71 -5.99 2.35
N TYR A 105 16.47 -5.38 3.25
CA TYR A 105 17.92 -5.51 3.32
C TYR A 105 18.36 -5.86 4.74
N PHE A 106 19.57 -6.43 4.87
CA PHE A 106 20.18 -6.65 6.17
C PHE A 106 20.48 -5.29 6.82
N ALA A 107 19.61 -4.86 7.73
CA ALA A 107 19.82 -3.70 8.58
C ALA A 107 20.28 -4.16 9.96
N PHE A 108 21.42 -3.66 10.43
CA PHE A 108 22.00 -4.00 11.73
C PHE A 108 21.69 -2.92 12.77
N VAL A 109 20.41 -2.57 12.91
CA VAL A 109 19.90 -1.60 13.90
C VAL A 109 18.89 -2.28 14.80
N SER A 110 18.93 -1.94 16.09
CA SER A 110 17.96 -2.43 17.07
C SER A 110 16.70 -1.59 16.95
N THR A 111 15.68 -2.15 16.32
CA THR A 111 14.36 -1.56 16.10
C THR A 111 13.29 -2.40 16.80
N GLY A 112 12.16 -1.77 17.10
CA GLY A 112 10.97 -2.47 17.58
C GLY A 112 10.00 -2.68 16.43
N ILE A 113 9.50 -3.90 16.26
CA ILE A 113 8.45 -4.21 15.28
C ILE A 113 7.16 -4.59 16.00
N PRO A 114 5.98 -4.24 15.45
CA PRO A 114 4.71 -4.65 16.05
C PRO A 114 4.57 -6.17 15.94
N GLU A 115 3.88 -6.80 16.88
CA GLU A 115 3.48 -8.20 16.71
C GLU A 115 2.63 -8.35 15.43
N ILE A 116 2.82 -9.43 14.68
CA ILE A 116 2.30 -9.54 13.32
C ILE A 116 0.76 -9.64 13.26
N GLY A 117 0.13 -10.31 14.21
CA GLY A 117 -1.33 -10.35 14.35
C GLY A 117 -1.93 -8.99 14.69
N TYR A 118 -1.25 -8.25 15.58
CA TYR A 118 -1.58 -6.86 15.90
C TYR A 118 -1.48 -5.95 14.67
N LEU A 119 -0.37 -6.02 13.93
CA LEU A 119 -0.19 -5.27 12.67
C LEU A 119 -1.32 -5.58 11.68
N ARG A 120 -1.60 -6.86 11.46
CA ARG A 120 -2.65 -7.32 10.55
C ARG A 120 -4.00 -6.68 10.89
N GLN A 121 -4.41 -6.73 12.15
CA GLN A 121 -5.69 -6.19 12.58
C GLN A 121 -5.79 -4.68 12.31
N VAL A 122 -4.74 -3.92 12.67
CA VAL A 122 -4.70 -2.47 12.45
C VAL A 122 -4.75 -2.11 10.96
N VAL A 123 -4.05 -2.87 10.09
CA VAL A 123 -4.11 -2.66 8.64
C VAL A 123 -5.50 -2.98 8.09
N ASP A 124 -6.12 -4.07 8.54
CA ASP A 124 -7.47 -4.46 8.11
C ASP A 124 -8.51 -3.38 8.47
N ASP A 125 -8.46 -2.85 9.69
CA ASP A 125 -9.35 -1.78 10.16
C ASP A 125 -9.16 -0.46 9.37
N LEU A 126 -7.90 -0.08 9.09
CA LEU A 126 -7.61 1.07 8.26
C LEU A 126 -8.17 0.89 6.84
N MET A 127 -7.95 -0.29 6.23
CA MET A 127 -8.39 -0.58 4.88
C MET A 127 -9.91 -0.48 4.73
N VAL A 128 -10.68 -0.95 5.72
CA VAL A 128 -12.14 -0.76 5.75
C VAL A 128 -12.51 0.73 5.76
N THR A 129 -11.83 1.52 6.59
CA THR A 129 -12.08 2.95 6.73
C THR A 129 -11.76 3.72 5.45
N VAL A 130 -10.56 3.50 4.89
CA VAL A 130 -10.09 4.17 3.67
C VAL A 130 -10.92 3.75 2.46
N ALA A 131 -11.21 2.45 2.29
CA ALA A 131 -12.01 1.97 1.17
C ALA A 131 -13.39 2.63 1.15
N LYS A 132 -14.08 2.68 2.30
CA LYS A 132 -15.39 3.31 2.43
C LYS A 132 -15.38 4.78 2.02
N ASP A 133 -14.35 5.52 2.40
CA ASP A 133 -14.21 6.93 2.03
C ASP A 133 -13.91 7.11 0.52
N VAL A 134 -12.89 6.40 0.03
CA VAL A 134 -12.43 6.50 -1.35
C VAL A 134 -13.52 6.09 -2.34
N GLU A 135 -14.29 5.05 -2.05
CA GLU A 135 -15.38 4.57 -2.91
C GLU A 135 -16.56 5.54 -2.97
N ARG A 136 -16.85 6.26 -1.88
CA ARG A 136 -17.85 7.34 -1.88
C ARG A 136 -17.45 8.47 -2.82
N THR A 137 -16.16 8.76 -2.90
CA THR A 137 -15.63 9.76 -3.84
C THR A 137 -15.61 9.25 -5.27
N LEU A 138 -15.16 8.00 -5.51
CA LEU A 138 -15.17 7.39 -6.85
C LEU A 138 -16.56 7.27 -7.44
N SER A 139 -17.59 7.04 -6.62
CA SER A 139 -18.98 6.97 -7.10
C SER A 139 -19.50 8.32 -7.63
N LYS A 140 -18.83 9.43 -7.27
CA LYS A 140 -19.16 10.78 -7.74
C LYS A 140 -18.34 11.21 -8.95
N ASP A 141 -17.21 10.54 -9.21
CA ASP A 141 -16.29 10.88 -10.30
C ASP A 141 -16.47 9.92 -11.49
N SER A 142 -16.85 10.47 -12.66
CA SER A 142 -17.17 9.71 -13.87
C SER A 142 -15.94 9.32 -14.71
N ASN A 143 -14.74 9.79 -14.34
CA ASN A 143 -13.52 9.57 -15.14
C ASN A 143 -12.76 8.29 -14.76
N LYS A 144 -13.23 7.13 -15.24
CA LYS A 144 -12.50 5.86 -15.12
C LYS A 144 -11.36 5.79 -16.15
N ARG A 145 -10.11 6.06 -15.73
CA ARG A 145 -8.91 5.72 -16.51
C ARG A 145 -8.42 4.32 -16.13
N ALA A 146 -8.31 3.43 -17.11
CA ALA A 146 -7.78 2.08 -16.93
C ALA A 146 -6.37 1.96 -17.55
N VAL A 147 -5.48 1.23 -16.87
CA VAL A 147 -4.15 0.86 -17.39
C VAL A 147 -4.18 -0.63 -17.71
N LEU A 148 -3.89 -0.99 -18.95
CA LEU A 148 -3.77 -2.38 -19.38
C LEU A 148 -2.34 -2.89 -19.16
N LYS A 149 -2.20 -4.01 -18.45
CA LYS A 149 -0.95 -4.78 -18.36
C LYS A 149 -1.16 -6.13 -19.03
N PHE A 150 -0.22 -6.52 -19.87
CA PHE A 150 -0.21 -7.84 -20.52
C PHE A 150 0.80 -8.74 -19.81
N ILE A 151 0.37 -9.95 -19.44
CA ILE A 151 1.26 -11.02 -18.97
C ILE A 151 1.46 -11.95 -20.16
N VAL A 152 2.69 -12.08 -20.64
CA VAL A 152 3.03 -12.97 -21.75
C VAL A 152 3.61 -14.25 -21.18
N GLY A 153 2.91 -15.37 -21.39
CA GLY A 153 3.37 -16.70 -21.00
C GLY A 153 4.47 -17.24 -21.91
N LYS A 154 5.07 -18.36 -21.52
CA LYS A 154 6.03 -19.07 -22.36
C LYS A 154 5.33 -19.51 -23.67
N PRO A 155 5.92 -19.23 -24.85
CA PRO A 155 5.33 -19.67 -26.11
C PRO A 155 5.35 -21.20 -26.21
N GLU A 156 4.20 -21.79 -26.53
CA GLU A 156 4.07 -23.23 -26.79
C GLU A 156 4.35 -23.54 -28.26
N LYS A 157 5.14 -24.60 -28.53
CA LYS A 157 5.31 -25.11 -29.89
C LYS A 157 3.98 -25.75 -30.31
N LYS A 158 3.38 -25.28 -31.41
CA LYS A 158 2.28 -26.00 -32.06
C LYS A 158 2.78 -27.37 -32.50
N VAL A 159 2.25 -28.44 -31.89
CA VAL A 159 2.42 -29.80 -32.41
C VAL A 159 1.59 -29.86 -33.69
N GLN A 160 2.26 -29.93 -34.84
CA GLN A 160 1.60 -30.30 -36.08
C GLN A 160 1.35 -31.81 -36.02
N LEU A 161 0.08 -32.21 -36.07
CA LEU A 161 -0.36 -33.59 -36.27
C LEU A 161 -0.20 -33.99 -37.73
#